data_AF-A0A2T6LPZ1-F1
#
_entry.id   AF-A0A2T6LPZ1-F1
#
_cell.length_a   1.000
_cell.length_b   1.000
_cell.length_c   1.000
_cell.angle_alpha   90.00
_cell.angle_beta   90.00
_cell.angle_gamma   90.00
#
_symmetry.space_group_name_H-M   'P 1'
#
loop_
_entity.id
_entity.type
_entity.pdbx_description
1 polymer ?
#
loop_
_entity_poly.entity_id
_entity_poly.type
_entity_poly.pdbx_seq_one_letter_code
_entity_poly.pdbx_strand_id
1 'polypeptide(L)'
;MTGLRAILARWSTSLALVAALAFVAMTAAALHFRGAARTEALGRAADRAGYVAAQAEATRLAAEAIHHQEAVYRMKAAQQDQAHETELAHARAAGAAYAAAHRVQRQAAPGAGSAATAAATGDGASLRAEVPAAGVMVSDADVQACSEVTAYALTLRDWALSLDD
;
A
#
# COMPACT_ATOMS: atom_id res chain seq x y z
N MET A 1 -86.94 1.21 -40.87
CA MET A 1 -86.12 1.41 -39.65
C MET A 1 -85.67 0.13 -38.94
N THR A 2 -86.03 -1.06 -39.44
CA THR A 2 -85.71 -2.36 -38.80
C THR A 2 -84.30 -2.89 -39.13
N GLY A 3 -83.77 -2.65 -40.33
CA GLY A 3 -82.45 -3.16 -40.75
C GLY A 3 -81.26 -2.55 -40.00
N LEU A 4 -81.32 -1.24 -39.67
CA LEU A 4 -80.23 -0.53 -39.01
C LEU A 4 -80.06 -0.98 -37.53
N ARG A 5 -81.18 -1.30 -36.86
CA ARG A 5 -81.16 -1.87 -35.49
C ARG A 5 -80.58 -3.29 -35.46
N ALA A 6 -80.87 -4.13 -36.45
CA ALA A 6 -80.31 -5.48 -36.54
C ALA A 6 -78.79 -5.46 -36.78
N ILE A 7 -78.31 -4.53 -37.61
CA ILE A 7 -76.87 -4.33 -37.84
C ILE A 7 -76.19 -3.87 -36.55
N LEU A 8 -76.73 -2.84 -35.88
CA LEU A 8 -76.17 -2.34 -34.62
C LEU A 8 -76.15 -3.41 -33.52
N ALA A 9 -77.20 -4.24 -33.42
CA ALA A 9 -77.26 -5.34 -32.45
C ALA A 9 -76.21 -6.44 -32.72
N ARG A 10 -75.90 -6.72 -34.00
CA ARG A 10 -74.83 -7.64 -34.37
C ARG A 10 -73.45 -7.09 -34.03
N TRP A 11 -73.23 -5.78 -34.23
CA TRP A 11 -71.96 -5.15 -33.87
C TRP A 11 -71.77 -5.04 -32.35
N SER A 12 -72.83 -4.75 -31.59
CA SER A 12 -72.76 -4.67 -30.13
C SER A 12 -72.45 -6.03 -29.48
N THR A 13 -73.04 -7.11 -29.99
CA THR A 13 -72.75 -8.48 -29.51
C THR A 13 -71.31 -8.90 -29.82
N SER A 14 -70.81 -8.62 -31.03
CA SER A 14 -69.39 -8.85 -31.36
C SER A 14 -68.44 -8.05 -30.48
N LEU A 15 -68.73 -6.77 -30.24
CA LEU A 15 -67.91 -5.91 -29.37
C LEU A 15 -67.93 -6.39 -27.91
N ALA A 16 -69.09 -6.81 -27.39
CA ALA A 16 -69.20 -7.34 -26.05
C ALA A 16 -68.36 -8.63 -25.88
N LEU A 17 -68.35 -9.50 -26.89
CA LEU A 17 -67.57 -10.73 -26.85
C LEU A 17 -66.06 -10.46 -26.91
N VAL A 18 -65.63 -9.52 -27.76
CA VAL A 18 -64.22 -9.08 -27.81
C VAL A 18 -63.79 -8.44 -26.49
N ALA A 19 -64.63 -7.59 -25.90
CA ALA A 19 -64.34 -6.97 -24.61
C ALA A 19 -64.24 -8.00 -23.48
N ALA A 20 -65.14 -8.99 -23.45
CA ALA A 20 -65.10 -10.08 -22.49
C ALA A 20 -63.81 -10.92 -22.64
N LEU A 21 -63.41 -11.26 -23.87
CA LEU A 21 -62.16 -11.96 -24.14
C LEU A 21 -60.93 -11.15 -23.72
N ALA A 22 -60.90 -9.84 -24.01
CA ALA A 22 -59.82 -8.96 -23.58
C ALA A 22 -59.72 -8.90 -22.05
N PHE A 23 -60.86 -8.85 -21.35
CA PHE A 23 -60.89 -8.87 -19.89
C PHE A 23 -60.37 -10.19 -19.31
N VAL A 24 -60.78 -11.32 -19.89
CA VAL A 24 -60.27 -12.65 -19.49
C VAL A 24 -58.76 -12.76 -19.76
N ALA A 25 -58.28 -12.29 -20.91
CA ALA A 25 -56.85 -12.29 -21.23
C ALA A 25 -56.06 -11.41 -20.26
N MET A 26 -56.56 -10.22 -19.95
CA MET A 26 -55.90 -9.28 -19.04
C MET A 26 -55.87 -9.80 -17.60
N THR A 27 -56.95 -10.45 -17.14
CA THR A 27 -56.99 -11.08 -15.81
C THR A 27 -56.06 -12.28 -15.71
N ALA A 28 -56.02 -13.14 -16.75
CA ALA A 28 -55.07 -14.25 -16.83
C ALA A 28 -53.62 -13.75 -16.81
N ALA A 29 -53.30 -12.72 -17.60
CA ALA A 29 -51.98 -12.09 -17.60
C ALA A 29 -51.63 -11.52 -16.21
N ALA A 30 -52.55 -10.80 -15.57
CA ALA A 30 -52.32 -10.23 -14.23
C ALA A 30 -52.05 -11.31 -13.17
N LEU A 31 -52.76 -12.44 -13.22
CA LEU A 31 -52.53 -13.58 -12.33
C LEU A 31 -51.18 -14.24 -12.60
N HIS A 32 -50.81 -14.43 -13.87
CA HIS A 32 -49.52 -14.99 -14.26
C HIS A 32 -48.35 -14.14 -13.75
N PHE A 33 -48.36 -12.83 -14.04
CA PHE A 33 -47.28 -11.93 -13.59
C PHE A 33 -47.20 -11.80 -12.06
N ARG A 34 -48.35 -11.82 -11.36
CA ARG A 34 -48.36 -11.86 -9.89
C ARG A 34 -47.77 -13.16 -9.34
N GLY A 35 -48.05 -14.29 -9.98
CA GLY A 35 -47.47 -15.59 -9.64
C GLY A 35 -45.95 -15.57 -9.82
N ALA A 36 -45.49 -15.18 -11.01
CA ALA A 36 -44.07 -15.09 -11.35
C ALA A 36 -43.30 -14.16 -10.39
N ALA A 37 -43.85 -12.97 -10.11
CA ALA A 37 -43.23 -12.02 -9.19
C ALA A 37 -43.11 -12.58 -7.76
N ARG A 38 -44.11 -13.33 -7.29
CA ARG A 38 -44.06 -13.98 -5.97
C ARG A 38 -43.04 -15.11 -5.91
N THR A 39 -42.96 -15.95 -6.95
CA THR A 39 -41.99 -17.04 -6.99
C THR A 39 -40.57 -16.51 -7.04
N GLU A 40 -40.32 -15.44 -7.80
CA GLU A 40 -39.01 -14.77 -7.80
C GLU A 40 -38.68 -14.16 -6.44
N ALA A 41 -39.65 -13.48 -5.80
CA ALA A 41 -39.42 -12.88 -4.49
C ALA A 41 -39.08 -13.93 -3.42
N LEU A 42 -39.76 -15.09 -3.45
CA LEU A 42 -39.46 -16.21 -2.55
C LEU A 42 -38.11 -16.85 -2.86
N GLY A 43 -37.77 -17.02 -4.14
CA GLY A 43 -36.45 -17.52 -4.55
C GLY A 43 -35.32 -16.62 -4.03
N ARG A 44 -35.42 -15.31 -4.27
CA ARG A 44 -34.41 -14.36 -3.77
C ARG A 44 -34.34 -14.31 -2.25
N ALA A 45 -35.47 -14.49 -1.55
CA ALA A 45 -35.49 -14.55 -0.10
C ALA A 45 -34.79 -15.82 0.43
N ALA A 46 -34.95 -16.95 -0.26
CA ALA A 46 -34.26 -18.19 0.07
C ALA A 46 -32.75 -18.08 -0.18
N ASP A 47 -32.34 -17.42 -1.26
CA ASP A 47 -30.93 -17.27 -1.64
C ASP A 47 -30.18 -16.26 -0.77
N ARG A 48 -30.90 -15.35 -0.10
CA ARG A 48 -30.29 -14.29 0.74
C ARG A 48 -29.35 -14.85 1.80
N ALA A 49 -29.74 -15.94 2.46
CA ALA A 49 -28.89 -16.58 3.47
C ALA A 49 -27.59 -17.12 2.86
N GLY A 50 -27.67 -17.70 1.65
CA GLY A 50 -26.53 -18.18 0.89
C GLY A 50 -25.58 -17.06 0.50
N TYR A 51 -26.10 -15.92 0.02
CA TYR A 51 -25.28 -14.76 -0.31
C TYR A 51 -24.58 -14.16 0.91
N VAL A 52 -25.28 -14.06 2.04
CA VAL A 52 -24.68 -13.54 3.29
C VAL A 52 -23.57 -14.47 3.77
N ALA A 53 -23.78 -15.79 3.73
CA ALA A 53 -22.76 -16.76 4.09
C ALA A 53 -21.54 -16.71 3.14
N ALA A 54 -21.78 -16.66 1.83
CA ALA A 54 -20.72 -16.55 0.83
C ALA A 54 -19.93 -15.25 0.97
N GLN A 55 -20.61 -14.13 1.26
CA GLN A 55 -19.95 -12.85 1.51
C GLN A 55 -19.11 -12.88 2.78
N ALA A 56 -19.62 -13.46 3.87
CA ALA A 56 -18.87 -13.62 5.11
C ALA A 56 -17.60 -14.46 4.89
N GLU A 57 -17.71 -15.58 4.17
CA GLU A 57 -16.58 -16.44 3.86
C GLU A 57 -15.56 -15.74 2.95
N ALA A 58 -16.01 -15.01 1.92
CA ALA A 58 -15.14 -14.23 1.07
C ALA A 58 -14.39 -13.14 1.86
N THR A 59 -15.06 -12.46 2.80
CA THR A 59 -14.41 -11.47 3.66
C THR A 59 -13.39 -12.09 4.61
N ARG A 60 -13.66 -13.29 5.14
CA ARG A 60 -12.71 -14.03 5.99
C ARG A 60 -11.45 -14.40 5.20
N LEU A 61 -11.62 -15.00 4.01
CA LEU A 61 -10.51 -15.37 3.14
C LEU A 61 -9.68 -14.15 2.70
N ALA A 62 -10.34 -13.04 2.38
CA ALA A 62 -9.64 -11.80 2.04
C ALA A 62 -8.82 -11.26 3.23
N ALA A 63 -9.37 -11.26 4.44
CA ALA A 63 -8.64 -10.84 5.63
C ALA A 63 -7.44 -11.74 5.93
N GLU A 64 -7.60 -13.05 5.80
CA GLU A 64 -6.49 -14.01 5.97
C GLU A 64 -5.37 -13.79 4.95
N ALA A 65 -5.72 -13.54 3.68
CA ALA A 65 -4.74 -13.24 2.64
C ALA A 65 -3.97 -11.95 2.93
N ILE A 66 -4.66 -10.88 3.36
CA ILE A 66 -4.04 -9.62 3.75
C ILE A 66 -3.08 -9.83 4.92
N HIS A 67 -3.52 -10.48 6.00
CA HIS A 67 -2.67 -10.73 7.16
C HIS A 67 -1.45 -11.59 6.83
N HIS A 68 -1.61 -12.61 5.99
CA HIS A 68 -0.49 -13.42 5.52
C HIS A 68 0.52 -12.57 4.75
N GLN A 69 0.04 -11.75 3.81
CA GLN A 69 0.90 -10.90 3.00
C GLN A 69 1.61 -9.82 3.83
N GLU A 70 0.92 -9.21 4.79
CA GLU A 70 1.55 -8.30 5.75
C GLU A 70 2.64 -8.99 6.57
N ALA A 71 2.42 -10.21 7.05
CA ALA A 71 3.42 -10.96 7.80
C ALA A 71 4.67 -11.24 6.95
N VAL A 72 4.48 -11.63 5.68
CA VAL A 72 5.57 -11.83 4.73
C VAL A 72 6.35 -10.53 4.51
N TYR A 73 5.67 -9.39 4.33
CA TYR A 73 6.35 -8.11 4.15
C TYR A 73 7.08 -7.65 5.41
N ARG A 74 6.52 -7.86 6.60
CA ARG A 74 7.23 -7.57 7.87
C ARG A 74 8.49 -8.41 8.01
N MET A 75 8.44 -9.70 7.66
CA MET A 75 9.64 -10.54 7.66
C MET A 75 10.70 -10.03 6.67
N LYS A 76 10.28 -9.67 5.44
CA LYS A 76 11.21 -9.12 4.44
C LYS A 76 11.81 -7.80 4.91
N ALA A 77 11.01 -6.90 5.48
CA ALA A 77 11.50 -5.64 6.04
C ALA A 77 12.55 -5.90 7.13
N ALA A 78 12.26 -6.77 8.10
CA ALA A 78 13.21 -7.11 9.16
C ALA A 78 14.52 -7.72 8.62
N GLN A 79 14.45 -8.54 7.56
CA GLN A 79 15.64 -9.08 6.90
C GLN A 79 16.48 -7.99 6.23
N GLN A 80 15.82 -7.02 5.57
CA GLN A 80 16.51 -5.88 4.94
C GLN A 80 17.10 -4.93 5.97
N ASP A 81 16.39 -4.65 7.07
CA ASP A 81 16.91 -3.84 8.18
C ASP A 81 18.18 -4.47 8.77
N GLN A 82 18.18 -5.80 8.97
CA GLN A 82 19.36 -6.52 9.45
C GLN A 82 20.53 -6.48 8.45
N ALA A 83 20.24 -6.62 7.15
CA ALA A 83 21.27 -6.50 6.11
C ALA A 83 21.87 -5.09 6.11
N HIS A 84 21.03 -4.05 6.20
CA HIS A 84 21.46 -2.66 6.22
C HIS A 84 22.34 -2.33 7.44
N GLU A 85 21.97 -2.79 8.64
CA GLU A 85 22.81 -2.63 9.84
C GLU A 85 24.19 -3.29 9.67
N THR A 86 24.25 -4.44 8.99
CA THR A 86 25.51 -5.13 8.69
C THR A 86 26.35 -4.33 7.69
N GLU A 87 25.73 -3.79 6.64
CA GLU A 87 26.40 -2.93 5.65
C GLU A 87 26.95 -1.64 6.29
N LEU A 88 26.18 -1.01 7.18
CA LEU A 88 26.62 0.17 7.93
C LEU A 88 27.82 -0.16 8.83
N ALA A 89 27.81 -1.30 9.52
CA ALA A 89 28.94 -1.74 10.32
C ALA A 89 30.20 -1.96 9.46
N HIS A 90 30.05 -2.58 8.29
CA HIS A 90 31.14 -2.73 7.31
C HIS A 90 31.66 -1.38 6.80
N ALA A 91 30.77 -0.44 6.46
CA ALA A 91 31.16 0.90 6.02
C ALA A 91 31.94 1.67 7.10
N ARG A 92 31.48 1.60 8.35
CA ARG A 92 32.19 2.19 9.51
C ARG A 92 33.58 1.57 9.69
N ALA A 93 33.69 0.25 9.59
CA ALA A 93 34.97 -0.45 9.69
C ALA A 93 35.93 -0.07 8.55
N ALA A 94 35.43 0.03 7.32
CA ALA A 94 36.21 0.48 6.16
C ALA A 94 36.69 1.94 6.32
N GLY A 95 35.83 2.84 6.79
CA GLY A 95 36.21 4.22 7.09
C GLY A 95 37.29 4.31 8.17
N ALA A 96 37.18 3.50 9.23
CA ALA A 96 38.20 3.41 10.28
C ALA A 96 39.55 2.88 9.76
N ALA A 97 39.53 1.89 8.87
CA ALA A 97 40.72 1.34 8.22
C ALA A 97 41.37 2.34 7.26
N TYR A 98 40.57 3.07 6.48
CA TYR A 98 41.04 4.15 5.60
C TYR A 98 41.74 5.25 6.40
N ALA A 99 41.14 5.69 7.52
CA ALA A 99 41.74 6.67 8.41
C ALA A 99 43.03 6.18 9.09
N ALA A 100 43.19 4.87 9.30
CA ALA A 100 44.44 4.30 9.83
C ALA A 100 45.53 4.19 8.74
N ALA A 101 45.14 3.83 7.51
CA ALA A 101 46.07 3.60 6.40
C ALA A 101 46.52 4.88 5.71
N HIS A 102 45.72 5.94 5.75
CA HIS A 102 46.04 7.25 5.20
C HIS A 102 46.18 8.20 6.38
N ARG A 103 47.15 9.13 6.35
CA ARG A 103 47.60 9.98 7.48
C ARG A 103 46.53 10.95 8.05
N VAL A 104 45.28 10.53 8.10
CA VAL A 104 44.11 11.19 8.66
C VAL A 104 44.11 10.87 10.15
N GLN A 105 44.59 11.82 10.95
CA GLN A 105 44.45 11.69 12.39
C GLN A 105 43.01 12.06 12.77
N ARG A 106 42.37 11.08 13.42
CA ARG A 106 41.03 11.16 13.97
C ARG A 106 41.02 12.09 15.19
N GLN A 107 40.38 13.25 15.06
CA GLN A 107 40.22 14.19 16.17
C GLN A 107 38.81 14.04 16.75
N ALA A 108 38.72 13.72 18.05
CA ALA A 108 37.46 13.66 18.78
C ALA A 108 36.71 14.99 18.62
N ALA A 109 35.43 14.91 18.22
CA ALA A 109 34.61 16.09 18.03
C ALA A 109 34.53 16.89 19.34
N PRO A 110 34.81 18.22 19.33
CA PRO A 110 34.56 19.03 20.51
C PRO A 110 33.06 19.01 20.79
N GLY A 111 32.68 18.51 21.97
CA GLY A 111 31.30 18.51 22.42
C GLY A 111 30.70 19.92 22.29
N ALA A 112 29.43 19.99 21.90
CA ALA A 112 28.67 21.21 21.66
C ALA A 112 28.81 22.19 22.84
N GLY A 113 29.79 23.09 22.72
CA GLY A 113 30.15 24.09 23.71
C GLY A 113 30.61 25.32 22.96
N SER A 114 29.68 26.27 22.84
CA SER A 114 29.85 27.56 22.21
C SER A 114 31.09 28.32 22.73
N ALA A 115 31.85 28.88 21.78
CA ALA A 115 32.79 29.99 21.89
C ALA A 115 34.02 29.83 22.79
N ALA A 116 35.21 29.76 22.16
CA ALA A 116 36.14 30.89 22.14
C ALA A 116 37.34 30.56 21.25
N THR A 117 37.63 31.43 20.28
CA THR A 117 38.99 31.61 19.75
C THR A 117 39.88 32.03 20.92
N ALA A 118 40.56 31.07 21.55
CA ALA A 118 41.59 31.36 22.53
C ALA A 118 42.91 31.64 21.82
N ALA A 119 43.44 32.84 22.10
CA ALA A 119 44.69 33.36 21.61
C ALA A 119 45.88 32.43 21.91
N ALA A 120 46.90 32.50 21.07
CA ALA A 120 48.19 31.87 21.29
C ALA A 120 48.90 32.53 22.49
N THR A 121 49.19 31.74 23.54
CA THR A 121 50.33 31.94 24.45
C THR A 121 50.46 30.75 25.40
N GLY A 122 51.68 30.19 25.51
CA GLY A 122 52.10 29.41 26.68
C GLY A 122 52.79 28.09 26.37
N ASP A 123 54.12 28.07 26.46
CA ASP A 123 54.94 26.87 26.60
C ASP A 123 54.48 26.04 27.82
N GLY A 124 54.25 24.73 27.63
CA GLY A 124 54.15 23.79 28.75
C GLY A 124 53.12 22.66 28.60
N ALA A 125 53.59 21.50 28.16
CA ALA A 125 53.15 20.16 28.56
C ALA A 125 51.67 19.74 28.34
N SER A 126 51.38 19.33 27.10
CA SER A 126 51.06 17.91 26.86
C SER A 126 51.60 17.58 25.48
N LEU A 127 52.41 16.52 25.37
CA LEU A 127 52.95 16.04 24.10
C LEU A 127 51.75 15.65 23.22
N ARG A 128 51.25 16.58 22.40
CA ARG A 128 50.46 16.23 21.22
C ARG A 128 51.38 15.36 20.37
N ALA A 129 50.94 14.14 20.08
CA ALA A 129 51.66 13.23 19.20
C ALA A 129 52.11 14.01 17.96
N GLU A 130 53.39 13.87 17.57
CA GLU A 130 53.95 14.52 16.39
C GLU A 130 53.01 14.31 15.19
N VAL A 131 52.34 15.38 14.80
CA VAL A 131 51.51 15.39 13.61
C VAL A 131 52.48 15.46 12.43
N PRO A 132 52.45 14.50 11.48
CA PRO A 132 53.24 14.63 10.25
C PRO A 132 52.90 15.97 9.60
N ALA A 133 53.90 16.73 9.13
CA ALA A 133 53.72 18.07 8.55
C ALA A 133 52.72 18.16 7.36
N ALA A 134 52.22 17.02 6.87
CA ALA A 134 51.23 16.89 5.81
C ALA A 134 49.97 16.09 6.24
N GLY A 135 49.69 15.97 7.54
CA GLY A 135 48.49 15.31 8.06
C GLY A 135 47.27 16.24 7.97
N VAL A 136 46.19 15.75 7.37
CA VAL A 136 44.89 16.44 7.36
C VAL A 136 44.11 15.97 8.59
N MET A 137 43.74 16.93 9.45
CA MET A 137 42.85 16.67 10.60
C MET A 137 41.41 16.71 10.11
N VAL A 138 40.68 15.61 10.31
CA VAL A 138 39.25 15.51 10.02
C VAL A 138 38.56 14.97 11.27
N SER A 139 37.37 15.48 11.59
CA SER A 139 36.64 14.99 12.75
C SER A 139 36.15 13.56 12.52
N ASP A 140 36.10 12.76 13.58
CA ASP A 140 35.60 11.38 13.51
C ASP A 140 34.13 11.33 13.05
N ALA A 141 33.36 12.33 13.48
CA ALA A 141 31.97 12.49 13.08
C ALA A 141 31.84 12.73 11.56
N ASP A 142 32.72 13.53 10.96
CA ASP A 142 32.69 13.79 9.53
C ASP A 142 33.10 12.55 8.73
N VAL A 143 34.14 11.83 9.15
CA VAL A 143 34.57 10.59 8.48
C VAL A 143 33.46 9.53 8.55
N GLN A 144 32.80 9.38 9.69
CA GLN A 144 31.69 8.46 9.86
C GLN A 144 30.48 8.87 8.99
N ALA A 145 30.05 10.14 9.07
CA ALA A 145 28.92 10.63 8.31
C ALA A 145 29.13 10.50 6.79
N CYS A 146 30.30 10.89 6.29
CA CYS A 146 30.62 10.75 4.86
C CYS A 146 30.67 9.27 4.42
N SER A 147 31.17 8.36 5.27
CA SER A 147 31.20 6.93 4.97
C SER A 147 29.80 6.33 4.91
N GLU A 148 28.93 6.67 5.87
CA GLU A 148 27.53 6.21 5.91
C GLU A 148 26.72 6.79 4.73
N VAL A 149 26.87 8.07 4.42
CA VAL A 149 26.19 8.71 3.27
C VAL A 149 26.66 8.11 1.95
N THR A 150 27.95 7.82 1.80
CA THR A 150 28.49 7.19 0.59
C THR A 150 27.95 5.76 0.44
N ALA A 151 27.91 4.98 1.52
CA ALA A 151 27.32 3.65 1.51
C ALA A 151 25.85 3.71 1.10
N TYR A 152 25.07 4.60 1.72
CA TYR A 152 23.66 4.81 1.37
C TYR A 152 23.46 5.20 -0.10
N ALA A 153 24.28 6.11 -0.64
CA ALA A 153 24.18 6.54 -2.03
C ALA A 153 24.50 5.40 -3.02
N LEU A 154 25.45 4.51 -2.69
CA LEU A 154 25.76 3.34 -3.50
C LEU A 154 24.62 2.32 -3.46
N THR A 155 24.07 2.02 -2.28
CA THR A 155 22.92 1.11 -2.14
C THR A 155 21.69 1.65 -2.88
N LEU A 156 21.42 2.96 -2.80
CA LEU A 156 20.31 3.60 -3.53
C LEU A 156 20.49 3.50 -5.05
N ARG A 157 21.72 3.69 -5.53
CA ARG A 157 22.05 3.54 -6.96
C ARG A 157 21.79 2.11 -7.43
N ASP A 158 22.28 1.12 -6.68
CA ASP A 158 22.15 -0.29 -7.06
C ASP A 158 20.68 -0.73 -7.03
N TRP A 159 19.89 -0.25 -6.06
CA TRP A 159 18.43 -0.41 -6.05
C TRP A 159 17.77 0.21 -7.29
N ALA A 160 18.08 1.46 -7.63
CA ALA A 160 17.53 2.13 -8.79
C ALA A 160 17.84 1.37 -10.10
N LEU A 161 19.05 0.85 -10.25
CA LEU A 161 19.45 0.05 -11.41
C LEU A 161 18.69 -1.29 -11.50
N SER A 162 18.30 -1.89 -10.37
CA SER A 162 17.50 -3.11 -10.34
C SER A 162 16.02 -2.94 -10.69
N LEU A 163 15.54 -1.70 -10.83
CA LEU A 163 14.16 -1.41 -11.24
C LEU A 163 13.99 -1.34 -12.76
N ASP A 164 15.09 -1.15 -13.49
CA ASP A 164 15.10 -1.02 -14.96
C ASP A 164 15.30 -2.37 -15.68
N ASP A 165 15.47 -3.47 -14.92
CA ASP A 165 15.49 -4.87 -15.38
C ASP A 165 14.14 -5.58 -15.12
#